data_AF-A0A9Q3PXH1-F1
#
_entry.id   AF-A0A9Q3PXH1-F1
#
_cell.length_a   1.000
_cell.length_b   1.000
_cell.length_c   1.000
_cell.angle_alpha   90.00
_cell.angle_beta   90.00
_cell.angle_gamma   90.00
#
_symmetry.space_group_name_H-M   'P 1'
#
loop_
_entity.id
_entity.type
_entity.pdbx_description
1 polymer ?
#
loop_
_entity_poly.entity_id
_entity_poly.type
_entity_poly.pdbx_seq_one_letter_code
_entity_poly.pdbx_strand_id
1 'polypeptide(L)'
;MGSPSHGSLKAAEWALLYKVYIPFLMLSQQMSLDAHQSANTQRKMGHSEELANELTKNTFHLISAINIATSWTVLIDDVTAFAEHWKTFRLSNQHLFPKEKSKPNHHFADNIPKPF
;
A
#
# COMPACT_ATOMS: atom_id res chain seq x y z
N MET A 1 25.25 -17.82 -16.94
CA MET A 1 25.10 -18.10 -15.50
C MET A 1 25.38 -16.81 -14.74
N GLY A 2 24.36 -16.01 -14.47
CA GLY A 2 24.51 -14.70 -13.81
C GLY A 2 24.49 -14.88 -12.30
N SER A 3 25.59 -14.56 -11.63
CA SER A 3 25.66 -14.56 -10.17
C SER A 3 24.63 -13.58 -9.59
N PRO A 4 23.88 -13.93 -8.53
CA PRO A 4 22.90 -13.03 -7.95
C PRO A 4 23.60 -11.82 -7.34
N SER A 5 23.21 -10.62 -7.78
CA SER A 5 23.59 -9.38 -7.11
C SER A 5 22.98 -9.38 -5.70
N HIS A 6 23.83 -9.44 -4.68
CA HIS A 6 23.46 -9.26 -3.28
C HIS A 6 22.71 -7.93 -3.10
N GLY A 7 21.46 -8.00 -2.63
CA GLY A 7 20.77 -6.87 -2.00
C GLY A 7 19.37 -6.52 -2.53
N SER A 8 18.94 -7.07 -3.67
CA SER A 8 17.59 -6.78 -4.21
C SER A 8 16.60 -7.90 -3.85
N LEU A 9 15.48 -7.55 -3.23
CA LEU A 9 14.38 -8.48 -2.98
C LEU A 9 13.81 -8.98 -4.32
N LYS A 10 13.55 -10.29 -4.39
CA LYS A 10 12.84 -10.93 -5.50
C LYS A 10 11.37 -10.52 -5.48
N ALA A 11 10.69 -10.62 -6.62
CA ALA A 11 9.26 -10.26 -6.74
C ALA A 11 8.37 -10.97 -5.70
N ALA A 12 8.64 -12.24 -5.41
CA ALA A 12 7.91 -13.00 -4.38
C ALA A 12 8.17 -12.45 -2.95
N GLU A 13 9.38 -11.98 -2.67
CA GLU A 13 9.75 -11.41 -1.38
C GLU A 13 9.12 -10.01 -1.20
N TRP A 14 9.06 -9.22 -2.27
CA TRP A 14 8.26 -7.98 -2.29
C TRP A 14 6.78 -8.24 -2.05
N ALA A 15 6.20 -9.24 -2.71
CA ALA A 15 4.80 -9.60 -2.51
C ALA A 15 4.53 -10.01 -1.05
N LEU A 16 5.42 -10.81 -0.44
CA LEU A 16 5.30 -11.19 0.97
C LEU A 16 5.40 -9.98 1.91
N LEU A 17 6.34 -9.08 1.65
CA LEU A 17 6.52 -7.83 2.41
C LEU A 17 5.23 -6.98 2.39
N TYR A 18 4.70 -6.70 1.20
CA TYR A 18 3.52 -5.85 1.05
C TYR A 18 2.24 -6.53 1.55
N LYS A 19 2.05 -7.83 1.31
CA LYS A 19 0.79 -8.50 1.64
C LYS A 19 0.65 -8.93 3.09
N VAL A 20 1.76 -9.19 3.77
CA VAL A 20 1.75 -9.81 5.10
C VAL A 20 2.40 -8.91 6.13
N TYR A 21 3.67 -8.56 5.94
CA TYR A 21 4.44 -7.89 6.99
C TYR A 21 4.02 -6.43 7.21
N ILE A 22 3.81 -5.67 6.14
CA ILE A 22 3.36 -4.29 6.24
C ILE A 22 1.96 -4.17 6.88
N PRO A 23 0.93 -4.92 6.43
CA PRO A 23 -0.38 -4.83 7.08
C PRO A 23 -0.35 -5.29 8.54
N PHE A 24 0.46 -6.30 8.87
CA PHE A 24 0.66 -6.71 10.28
C PHE A 24 1.29 -5.58 11.12
N LEU A 25 2.33 -4.92 10.60
CA LEU A 25 2.96 -3.78 11.27
C LEU A 25 1.96 -2.66 11.51
N MET A 26 1.14 -2.32 10.51
CA MET A 26 0.10 -1.29 10.64
C MET A 26 -0.95 -1.65 11.69
N LEU A 27 -1.43 -2.90 11.71
CA LEU A 27 -2.37 -3.36 12.71
C LEU A 27 -1.79 -3.27 14.12
N SER A 28 -0.52 -3.66 14.30
CA SER A 28 0.16 -3.56 15.59
C SER A 28 0.34 -2.12 16.07
N GLN A 29 0.61 -1.18 15.16
CA GLN A 29 0.69 0.25 15.48
C GLN A 29 -0.67 0.80 15.89
N GLN A 30 -1.73 0.45 15.16
CA GLN A 30 -3.10 0.88 15.47
C GLN A 30 -3.53 0.35 16.84
N MET A 31 -3.33 -0.94 17.13
CA MET A 31 -3.64 -1.53 18.43
C MET A 31 -2.90 -0.86 19.59
N SER A 32 -1.63 -0.48 19.37
CA SER A 32 -0.84 0.27 20.36
C SER A 32 -1.43 1.66 20.62
N LEU A 33 -1.82 2.38 19.55
CA LEU A 33 -2.46 3.69 19.65
C LEU A 33 -3.82 3.61 20.38
N ASP A 34 -4.67 2.64 20.04
CA ASP A 34 -5.99 2.44 20.63
C ASP A 34 -5.89 2.11 22.14
N ALA A 35 -4.88 1.33 22.54
CA ALA A 35 -4.58 1.03 23.94
C ALA A 35 -4.18 2.29 24.72
N HIS A 36 -3.44 3.20 24.09
CA HIS A 36 -3.07 4.48 24.69
C HIS A 36 -4.23 5.50 24.72
N GLN A 37 -5.14 5.46 23.75
CA GLN A 37 -6.30 6.36 23.67
C GLN A 37 -7.42 6.01 24.65
N SER A 38 -7.64 4.71 24.92
CA SER A 38 -8.66 4.25 25.88
C SER A 38 -8.41 4.73 27.31
N ALA A 39 -7.20 5.24 27.62
CA ALA A 39 -6.85 5.80 28.93
C ALA A 39 -7.11 7.32 29.06
N ASN A 40 -7.43 8.04 27.98
CA ASN A 40 -7.62 9.51 28.03
C ASN A 40 -8.73 9.99 27.08
N THR A 41 -9.87 10.35 27.67
CA THR A 41 -11.01 11.02 27.03
C THR A 41 -10.60 12.19 26.12
N GLN A 42 -11.11 12.20 24.88
CA GLN A 42 -11.17 13.30 23.90
C GLN A 42 -9.94 14.22 23.83
N ARG A 43 -8.79 13.69 23.38
CA ARG A 43 -7.74 14.55 22.83
C ARG A 43 -7.99 14.80 21.34
N LYS A 44 -7.82 16.04 20.88
CA LYS A 44 -7.75 16.36 19.45
C LYS A 44 -6.61 15.56 18.82
N MET A 45 -6.87 14.94 17.67
CA MET A 45 -5.86 14.22 16.90
C MET A 45 -4.66 15.13 16.66
N GLY A 46 -3.49 14.70 17.14
CA GLY A 46 -2.24 15.44 16.94
C GLY A 46 -1.74 15.27 15.51
N HIS A 47 -0.90 16.20 15.04
CA HIS A 47 -0.33 16.14 13.68
C HIS A 47 0.38 14.81 13.35
N SER A 48 1.04 14.19 14.34
CA SER A 48 1.69 12.88 14.18
C SER A 48 0.70 11.73 13.96
N GLU A 49 -0.50 11.82 14.54
CA GLU A 49 -1.54 10.80 14.41
C GLU A 49 -2.26 10.94 13.06
N GLU A 50 -2.46 12.18 12.60
CA GLU A 50 -2.94 12.47 11.25
C GLU A 50 -2.02 11.87 10.18
N LEU A 51 -0.71 12.14 10.28
CA LEU A 51 0.27 11.58 9.35
C LEU A 51 0.29 10.04 9.37
N ALA A 52 0.19 9.42 10.55
CA ALA A 52 0.11 7.96 10.68
C ALA A 52 -1.16 7.40 10.01
N ASN A 53 -2.29 8.09 10.15
CA ASN A 53 -3.55 7.72 9.50
C ASN A 53 -3.45 7.82 7.98
N GLU A 54 -2.85 8.88 7.45
CA GLU A 54 -2.63 9.06 6.02
C GLU A 54 -1.69 7.99 5.44
N LEU A 55 -0.59 7.68 6.12
CA LEU A 55 0.33 6.60 5.75
C LEU A 55 -0.41 5.24 5.74
N THR A 56 -1.26 5.00 6.73
CA THR A 56 -2.08 3.78 6.83
C THR A 56 -3.05 3.66 5.66
N LYS A 57 -3.79 4.72 5.34
CA LYS A 57 -4.70 4.75 4.17
C LYS A 57 -3.95 4.55 2.85
N ASN A 58 -2.83 5.25 2.67
CA ASN A 58 -2.00 5.12 1.48
C ASN A 58 -1.54 3.67 1.28
N THR A 59 -1.06 3.05 2.36
CA THR A 59 -0.57 1.68 2.35
C THR A 59 -1.68 0.66 2.12
N PHE A 60 -2.86 0.86 2.72
CA PHE A 60 -4.04 0.04 2.44
C PHE A 60 -4.34 0.01 0.94
N HIS A 61 -4.41 1.18 0.29
CA HIS A 61 -4.68 1.25 -1.15
C HIS A 61 -3.59 0.56 -2.00
N LEU A 62 -2.32 0.69 -1.63
CA LEU A 62 -1.23 -0.04 -2.30
C LEU A 62 -1.43 -1.55 -2.21
N ILE A 63 -1.68 -2.06 -1.00
CA ILE A 63 -1.84 -3.49 -0.75
C ILE A 63 -3.07 -4.04 -1.49
N SER A 64 -4.20 -3.34 -1.46
CA SER A 64 -5.41 -3.74 -2.17
C SER A 64 -5.17 -3.81 -3.69
N ALA A 65 -4.48 -2.82 -4.26
CA ALA A 65 -4.12 -2.84 -5.68
C ALA A 65 -3.18 -4.01 -6.02
N ILE A 66 -2.15 -4.27 -5.19
CA ILE A 66 -1.24 -5.41 -5.37
C ILE A 66 -1.99 -6.73 -5.26
N ASN A 67 -2.90 -6.86 -4.29
CA ASN A 67 -3.71 -8.07 -4.10
C ASN A 67 -4.54 -8.37 -5.34
N ILE A 68 -5.26 -7.38 -5.88
CA ILE A 68 -6.04 -7.54 -7.11
C ILE A 68 -5.13 -7.92 -8.29
N ALA A 69 -4.03 -7.18 -8.50
CA ALA A 69 -3.12 -7.42 -9.63
C ALA A 69 -2.43 -8.79 -9.59
N THR A 70 -2.42 -9.45 -8.43
CA THR A 70 -1.79 -10.76 -8.22
C THR A 70 -2.80 -11.85 -7.86
N SER A 71 -4.11 -11.57 -8.00
CA SER A 71 -5.17 -12.56 -7.85
C SER A 71 -5.12 -13.57 -8.98
N TRP A 72 -5.48 -14.82 -8.66
CA TRP A 72 -5.56 -15.91 -9.66
C TRP A 72 -6.69 -15.70 -10.67
N THR A 73 -7.73 -14.98 -10.27
CA THR A 73 -8.91 -14.65 -11.08
C THR A 73 -9.20 -13.16 -10.95
N VAL A 74 -9.53 -12.50 -12.05
CA VAL A 74 -9.85 -11.07 -12.10
C VAL A 74 -11.17 -10.90 -12.85
N LEU A 75 -12.15 -10.31 -12.18
CA LEU A 75 -13.45 -9.92 -12.73
C LEU A 75 -13.43 -8.45 -13.17
N ILE A 76 -14.44 -8.01 -13.92
CA ILE A 76 -14.59 -6.61 -14.36
C ILE A 76 -14.61 -5.62 -13.17
N ASP A 77 -15.25 -6.02 -12.08
CA ASP A 77 -15.34 -5.22 -10.85
C ASP A 77 -13.96 -5.10 -10.18
N ASP A 78 -13.13 -6.14 -10.25
CA ASP A 78 -11.75 -6.11 -9.75
C ASP A 78 -10.89 -5.13 -10.53
N VAL A 79 -11.06 -5.04 -11.86
CA VAL A 79 -10.34 -4.05 -12.69
C VAL A 79 -10.69 -2.62 -12.26
N THR A 80 -11.97 -2.37 -12.00
CA THR A 80 -12.46 -1.07 -11.51
C THR A 80 -11.89 -0.76 -10.14
N ALA A 81 -11.98 -1.70 -9.19
CA ALA A 81 -11.43 -1.55 -7.85
C ALA A 81 -9.90 -1.36 -7.85
N PHE A 82 -9.18 -2.05 -8.74
CA PHE A 82 -7.75 -1.85 -8.94
C PHE A 82 -7.45 -0.42 -9.36
N ALA A 83 -8.15 0.09 -10.38
CA ALA A 83 -7.94 1.44 -10.88
C ALA A 83 -8.19 2.49 -9.79
N GLU A 84 -9.25 2.32 -8.99
CA GLU A 84 -9.58 3.20 -7.87
C GLU A 84 -8.51 3.20 -6.78
N HIS A 85 -8.12 2.01 -6.30
CA HIS A 85 -7.09 1.87 -5.29
C HIS A 85 -5.73 2.37 -5.78
N TRP A 86 -5.34 2.02 -7.00
CA TRP A 86 -4.08 2.46 -7.59
C TRP A 86 -4.02 3.98 -7.75
N LYS A 87 -5.08 4.60 -8.26
CA LYS A 87 -5.19 6.07 -8.37
C LYS A 87 -5.08 6.73 -7.00
N THR A 88 -5.80 6.23 -6.01
CA THR A 88 -5.82 6.80 -4.66
C THR A 88 -4.46 6.68 -3.98
N PHE A 89 -3.81 5.52 -4.09
CA PHE A 89 -2.43 5.33 -3.66
C PHE A 89 -1.49 6.34 -4.31
N ARG A 90 -1.53 6.49 -5.64
CA ARG A 90 -0.64 7.40 -6.37
C ARG A 90 -0.80 8.86 -5.93
N LEU A 91 -2.04 9.33 -5.79
CA LEU A 91 -2.33 10.70 -5.39
C LEU A 91 -1.89 10.97 -3.95
N SER A 92 -2.25 10.09 -3.01
CA SER A 92 -1.85 10.21 -1.60
C SER A 92 -0.34 10.05 -1.41
N ASN A 93 0.33 9.20 -2.19
CA ASN A 93 1.78 9.04 -2.13
C ASN A 93 2.51 10.32 -2.58
N GLN A 94 2.00 11.02 -3.60
CA GLN A 94 2.57 12.30 -4.03
C GLN A 94 2.34 13.40 -2.98
N HIS A 95 1.22 13.35 -2.26
CA HIS A 95 0.95 14.25 -1.14
C HIS A 95 1.90 14.02 0.04
N LEU A 96 2.05 12.76 0.47
CA LEU A 96 2.91 12.34 1.58
C LEU A 96 4.41 12.53 1.28
N PHE A 97 4.81 12.32 0.03
CA PHE A 97 6.21 12.38 -0.41
C PHE A 97 6.37 13.32 -1.61
N PRO A 98 6.20 14.64 -1.44
CA PRO A 98 6.14 15.60 -2.55
C PRO A 98 7.44 15.72 -3.35
N LYS A 99 8.57 15.34 -2.75
CA LYS A 99 9.89 15.33 -3.40
C LYS A 99 10.12 14.09 -4.25
N GLU A 100 9.37 13.03 -4.00
CA GLU A 100 9.46 11.79 -4.77
C GLU A 100 8.66 11.94 -6.06
N LYS A 101 9.33 11.72 -7.19
CA LYS A 101 8.66 11.78 -8.49
C LYS A 101 7.90 10.47 -8.70
N SER A 102 6.58 10.52 -8.60
CA SER A 102 5.71 9.39 -8.94
C SER A 102 5.70 9.12 -10.45
N LYS A 103 6.73 8.44 -10.96
CA LYS A 103 6.82 8.07 -12.37
C LYS A 103 5.83 6.92 -12.66
N PRO A 104 5.17 6.90 -13.83
CA PRO A 104 4.46 5.72 -14.28
C PRO A 104 5.43 4.54 -14.27
N ASN A 105 5.09 3.48 -13.54
CA ASN A 105 5.83 2.24 -13.65
C ASN A 105 5.48 1.64 -15.02
N HIS A 106 6.34 1.84 -16.02
CA HIS A 106 6.12 1.40 -17.39
C HIS A 106 5.81 -0.11 -17.46
N HIS A 107 6.43 -0.92 -16.62
CA HIS A 107 6.14 -2.36 -16.53
C HIS A 107 4.73 -2.67 -16.03
N PHE A 108 4.12 -1.79 -15.23
CA PHE A 108 2.74 -1.96 -14.75
C PHE A 108 1.70 -1.38 -15.71
N ALA A 109 2.05 -0.34 -16.47
CA ALA A 109 1.18 0.21 -17.52
C ALA A 109 0.89 -0.82 -18.63
N ASP A 110 1.84 -1.70 -18.93
CA ASP A 110 1.69 -2.77 -19.91
C ASP A 110 0.91 -3.99 -19.39
N ASN A 111 0.79 -4.14 -18.06
CA ASN A 111 0.15 -5.28 -17.39
C ASN A 111 -1.17 -4.90 -16.68
N ILE A 112 -1.83 -3.81 -17.09
CA ILE A 112 -3.16 -3.49 -16.58
C ILE A 112 -4.09 -4.66 -16.95
N PRO A 113 -4.76 -5.30 -15.97
CA PRO A 113 -5.63 -6.44 -16.23
C PRO A 113 -6.70 -6.05 -17.24
N LYS A 114 -6.76 -6.77 -18.37
CA LYS A 114 -7.85 -6.65 -19.32
C LYS A 114 -8.99 -7.56 -18.86
N PRO A 115 -10.24 -7.09 -18.84
CA PRO A 115 -11.36 -7.98 -18.58
C PRO A 115 -11.42 -9.07 -19.67
N PHE A 116 -11.81 -10.28 -19.26
CA PHE A 116 -12.12 -11.40 -20.15
C PHE A 116 -13.36 -11.10 -21.00
#